data_AF-A0A1G8JRN4-F1
#
_entry.id   AF-A0A1G8JRN4-F1
#
_cell.length_a   1.000
_cell.length_b   1.000
_cell.length_c   1.000
_cell.angle_alpha   90.00
_cell.angle_beta   90.00
_cell.angle_gamma   90.00
#
_symmetry.space_group_name_H-M   'P 1'
#
loop_
_entity.id
_entity.type
_entity.pdbx_description
1 polymer ?
#
loop_
_entity_poly.entity_id
_entity_poly.type
_entity_poly.pdbx_seq_one_letter_code
_entity_poly.pdbx_strand_id
1 'polypeptide(L)'
;MDKKELRAGDLLTYTFTLQNTGDQTLQDLKITDALPKVSELFGMEVNGQAVEKLRSLSLLPGEVLTAKATYRVTQEDVDAGILVNEAVATALNPQGEKLEAKDTAVLTGNEVPYLSISKTSDKTKFSHLGEEIRFTVEAKNQGAVTLNKVLLTDLLPHLYDVKLSLLTKGGEVLTKDIKNGEVTLLS
;
A
#
# COMPACT_ATOMS: atom_id res chain seq x y z
N MET A 1 -4.08 2.01 15.80
CA MET A 1 -4.58 2.01 14.41
C MET A 1 -5.84 1.16 14.33
N ASP A 2 -6.79 1.52 13.48
CA ASP A 2 -8.12 0.92 13.36
C ASP A 2 -8.20 -0.31 12.44
N LYS A 3 -7.34 -0.41 11.43
CA LYS A 3 -7.28 -1.57 10.50
C LYS A 3 -6.15 -2.54 10.83
N LYS A 4 -6.27 -3.76 10.30
CA LYS A 4 -5.28 -4.84 10.43
C LYS A 4 -4.80 -5.39 9.09
N GLU A 5 -5.29 -4.83 7.98
CA GLU A 5 -4.92 -5.25 6.62
C GLU A 5 -4.39 -4.06 5.84
N LEU A 6 -3.40 -4.31 4.98
CA LEU A 6 -2.75 -3.31 4.16
C LEU A 6 -3.31 -3.35 2.74
N ARG A 7 -4.20 -2.42 2.40
CA ARG A 7 -4.84 -2.33 1.09
C ARG A 7 -4.70 -0.94 0.51
N ALA A 8 -4.24 -0.84 -0.74
CA ALA A 8 -4.06 0.45 -1.40
C ALA A 8 -5.39 1.22 -1.48
N GLY A 9 -5.35 2.52 -1.17
CA GLY A 9 -6.49 3.40 -1.12
C GLY A 9 -7.22 3.44 0.23
N ASP A 10 -6.96 2.49 1.13
CA ASP A 10 -7.55 2.49 2.46
C ASP A 10 -7.13 3.73 3.25
N LEU A 11 -8.10 4.32 3.96
CA LEU A 11 -7.82 5.32 4.98
C LEU A 11 -7.62 4.60 6.32
N LEU A 12 -6.43 4.74 6.90
CA LEU A 12 -6.09 4.30 8.26
C LEU A 12 -6.30 5.45 9.21
N THR A 13 -6.85 5.16 10.39
CA THR A 13 -6.95 6.10 11.50
C THR A 13 -6.00 5.67 12.62
N TYR A 14 -5.03 6.52 12.93
CA TYR A 14 -4.17 6.39 14.10
C TYR A 14 -4.80 7.13 15.27
N THR A 15 -4.75 6.51 16.45
CA THR A 15 -5.12 7.13 17.73
C THR A 15 -3.86 7.20 18.57
N PHE A 16 -3.50 8.40 18.98
CA PHE A 16 -2.43 8.67 19.93
C PHE A 16 -3.03 8.80 21.32
N THR A 17 -2.37 8.20 22.32
CA THR A 17 -2.75 8.30 23.73
C THR A 17 -1.52 8.73 24.51
N LEU A 18 -1.58 9.93 25.10
CA LEU A 18 -0.53 10.47 25.95
C LEU A 18 -1.07 10.62 27.37
N GLN A 19 -0.39 10.01 28.33
CA GLN A 19 -0.75 10.09 29.74
C GLN A 19 0.35 10.79 30.51
N ASN A 20 -0.01 11.77 31.33
CA ASN A 20 0.92 12.31 32.33
C ASN A 20 0.95 11.37 33.55
N THR A 21 1.97 10.53 33.65
CA THR A 21 2.15 9.60 34.76
C THR A 21 2.98 10.18 35.91
N GLY A 22 3.49 11.40 35.76
CA GLY A 22 4.25 12.11 36.79
C GLY A 22 3.36 12.90 37.75
N ASP A 23 4.01 13.68 38.61
CA ASP A 23 3.38 14.57 39.61
C ASP A 23 3.41 16.05 39.22
N GLN A 24 4.03 16.39 38.08
CA GLN A 24 4.13 17.75 37.56
C GLN A 24 3.21 17.97 36.35
N THR A 25 2.62 19.16 36.26
CA THR A 25 1.85 19.58 35.08
C THR A 25 2.76 19.77 33.86
N LEU A 26 2.39 19.16 32.74
CA LEU A 26 3.12 19.27 31.47
C LEU A 26 2.50 20.32 30.54
N GLN A 27 3.34 21.02 29.78
CA GLN A 27 2.94 22.10 28.85
C GLN A 27 3.68 21.99 27.51
N ASP A 28 3.35 22.85 26.53
CA ASP A 28 3.93 22.89 25.17
C ASP A 28 3.96 21.50 24.49
N LEU A 29 2.83 20.79 24.61
CA LEU A 29 2.66 19.46 24.05
C LEU A 29 2.81 19.49 22.52
N LYS A 30 3.57 18.53 21.98
CA LYS A 30 3.75 18.31 20.54
C LYS A 30 3.69 16.83 20.27
N ILE A 31 3.04 16.45 19.19
CA ILE A 31 3.08 15.10 18.62
C ILE A 31 3.54 15.27 17.18
N THR A 32 4.60 14.55 16.82
CA THR A 32 5.14 14.49 15.46
C THR A 32 5.17 13.05 15.00
N ASP A 33 4.93 12.83 13.72
CA ASP A 33 4.92 11.51 13.12
C ASP A 33 5.87 11.51 11.91
N ALA A 34 6.72 10.49 11.83
CA ALA A 34 7.72 10.35 10.77
C ALA A 34 7.11 9.88 9.45
N LEU A 35 5.89 9.35 9.46
CA LEU A 35 5.22 8.86 8.26
C LEU A 35 4.84 10.05 7.35
N PRO A 36 5.38 10.12 6.11
CA PRO A 36 5.08 11.23 5.22
C PRO A 36 3.60 11.23 4.84
N LYS A 37 3.02 12.42 4.65
CA LYS A 37 1.61 12.61 4.24
C LYS A 37 0.55 12.12 5.26
N VAL A 38 0.95 11.83 6.49
CA VAL A 38 -0.02 11.76 7.61
C VAL A 38 -0.77 13.09 7.71
N SER A 39 -2.06 13.04 8.03
CA SER A 39 -2.87 14.24 8.20
C SER A 39 -2.44 15.03 9.43
N GLU A 40 -2.86 16.29 9.50
CA GLU A 40 -2.90 17.03 10.75
C GLU A 40 -3.70 16.28 11.82
N LEU A 41 -3.39 16.57 13.09
CA LEU A 41 -4.12 16.00 14.22
C LEU A 41 -5.56 16.52 14.28
N PHE A 42 -6.49 15.65 14.64
CA PHE A 42 -7.90 15.99 14.85
C PHE A 42 -8.51 15.17 15.99
N GLY A 43 -9.73 15.53 16.40
CA GLY A 43 -10.47 14.79 17.43
C GLY A 43 -9.71 14.70 18.75
N MET A 44 -9.06 15.80 19.15
CA MET A 44 -8.29 15.85 20.38
C MET A 44 -9.22 15.97 21.58
N GLU A 45 -8.95 15.18 22.62
CA GLU A 45 -9.71 15.17 23.87
C GLU A 45 -8.78 15.01 25.07
N VAL A 46 -9.02 15.74 26.16
CA VAL A 46 -8.40 15.51 27.47
C VAL A 46 -9.46 14.96 28.40
N ASN A 47 -9.26 13.74 28.91
CA ASN A 47 -10.24 13.04 29.76
C ASN A 47 -11.66 12.99 29.16
N GLY A 48 -11.77 12.89 27.83
CA GLY A 48 -13.03 12.88 27.09
C GLY A 48 -13.65 14.25 26.80
N GLN A 49 -12.98 15.35 27.17
CA GLN A 49 -13.40 16.71 26.81
C GLN A 49 -12.64 17.21 25.59
N ALA A 50 -13.36 17.66 24.57
CA ALA A 50 -12.77 18.14 23.32
C ALA A 50 -11.89 19.37 23.53
N VAL A 51 -10.77 19.42 22.80
CA VAL A 51 -9.79 20.51 22.84
C VAL A 51 -9.33 20.89 21.43
N GLU A 52 -9.02 22.17 21.21
CA GLU A 52 -8.73 22.68 19.86
C GLU A 52 -7.24 22.86 19.54
N LYS A 53 -6.39 23.19 20.53
CA LYS A 53 -4.99 23.59 20.28
C LYS A 53 -4.01 22.86 21.19
N LEU A 54 -3.33 21.85 20.64
CA LEU A 54 -2.39 21.00 21.38
C LEU A 54 -1.35 21.79 22.19
N ARG A 55 -0.67 22.77 21.58
CA ARG A 55 0.40 23.54 22.25
C ARG A 55 -0.07 24.44 23.39
N SER A 56 -1.37 24.75 23.44
CA SER A 56 -1.95 25.58 24.50
C SER A 56 -2.47 24.74 25.67
N LEU A 57 -2.40 23.41 25.59
CA LEU A 57 -2.86 22.52 26.64
C LEU A 57 -1.84 22.41 27.77
N SER A 58 -2.38 22.27 28.97
CA SER A 58 -1.67 21.77 30.14
C SER A 58 -2.22 20.37 30.45
N LEU A 59 -1.34 19.40 30.63
CA LEU A 59 -1.72 18.04 31.00
C LEU A 59 -1.36 17.82 32.47
N LEU A 60 -2.37 17.84 33.35
CA LEU A 60 -2.22 17.66 34.78
C LEU A 60 -1.82 16.20 35.10
N PRO A 61 -1.24 15.93 36.28
CA PRO A 61 -0.97 14.58 36.75
C PRO A 61 -2.19 13.65 36.63
N GLY A 62 -1.99 12.50 36.02
CA GLY A 62 -3.02 11.48 35.80
C GLY A 62 -3.91 11.72 34.58
N GLU A 63 -3.88 12.89 33.94
CA GLU A 63 -4.71 13.16 32.77
C GLU A 63 -4.23 12.43 31.52
N VAL A 64 -5.20 12.11 30.67
CA VAL A 64 -4.99 11.43 29.39
C VAL A 64 -5.46 12.33 28.25
N LEU A 65 -4.54 12.65 27.34
CA LEU A 65 -4.83 13.24 26.05
C LEU A 65 -4.98 12.13 25.01
N THR A 66 -6.05 12.17 24.24
CA THR A 66 -6.17 11.39 22.99
C THR A 66 -6.21 12.32 21.79
N ALA A 67 -5.59 11.92 20.69
CA ALA A 67 -5.63 12.63 19.41
C ALA A 67 -5.68 11.62 18.26
N LYS A 68 -6.14 12.03 17.08
CA LYS A 68 -6.19 11.18 15.90
C LYS A 68 -5.46 11.81 14.72
N ALA A 69 -4.93 10.96 13.85
CA ALA A 69 -4.49 11.35 12.52
C ALA A 69 -4.89 10.27 11.52
N THR A 70 -4.89 10.61 10.24
CA THR A 70 -5.20 9.67 9.16
C THR A 70 -4.06 9.53 8.18
N TYR A 71 -3.94 8.36 7.59
CA TYR A 71 -3.02 8.08 6.51
C TYR A 71 -3.74 7.30 5.42
N ARG A 72 -3.53 7.68 4.16
CA ARG A 72 -4.07 6.95 3.01
C ARG A 72 -3.00 6.00 2.48
N VAL A 73 -3.26 4.70 2.60
CA VAL A 73 -2.37 3.64 2.11
C VAL A 73 -2.14 3.79 0.61
N THR A 74 -0.89 3.77 0.21
CA THR A 74 -0.45 3.87 -1.18
C THR A 74 -0.24 2.49 -1.80
N GLN A 75 -0.06 2.43 -3.12
CA GLN A 75 0.29 1.16 -3.77
C GLN A 75 1.74 0.78 -3.42
N GLU A 76 2.62 1.77 -3.23
CA GLU A 76 3.99 1.56 -2.79
C GLU A 76 4.05 0.89 -1.40
N ASP A 77 3.15 1.25 -0.48
CA ASP A 77 3.06 0.60 0.83
C ASP A 77 2.67 -0.89 0.69
N VAL A 78 1.68 -1.19 -0.17
CA VAL A 78 1.25 -2.57 -0.45
C VAL A 78 2.37 -3.37 -1.10
N ASP A 79 3.07 -2.78 -2.07
CA ASP A 79 4.18 -3.42 -2.78
C ASP A 79 5.40 -3.64 -1.86
N ALA A 80 5.60 -2.79 -0.85
CA ALA A 80 6.59 -3.00 0.20
C ALA A 80 6.19 -4.12 1.18
N GLY A 81 4.90 -4.43 1.29
CA GLY A 81 4.36 -5.49 2.15
C GLY A 81 4.39 -5.17 3.66
N ILE A 82 4.87 -3.99 4.04
CA ILE A 82 4.94 -3.53 5.43
C ILE A 82 4.82 -2.01 5.49
N LEU A 83 4.02 -1.52 6.42
CA LEU A 83 3.89 -0.10 6.75
C LEU A 83 4.27 0.09 8.23
N VAL A 84 5.26 0.92 8.49
CA VAL A 84 5.76 1.25 9.83
C VAL A 84 5.50 2.72 10.10
N ASN A 85 4.89 3.02 11.23
CA ASN A 85 4.56 4.38 11.67
C ASN A 85 5.18 4.63 13.06
N GLU A 86 6.17 5.52 13.15
CA GLU A 86 6.77 5.94 14.42
C GLU A 86 6.30 7.36 14.76
N ALA A 87 5.76 7.51 15.96
CA ALA A 87 5.32 8.79 16.49
C ALA A 87 6.13 9.19 17.72
N VAL A 88 6.41 10.48 17.85
CA VAL A 88 7.15 11.08 18.96
C VAL A 88 6.28 12.16 19.59
N ALA A 89 6.11 12.08 20.91
CA ALA A 89 5.46 13.09 21.72
C ALA A 89 6.50 13.82 22.57
N THR A 90 6.41 15.14 22.66
CA THR A 90 7.25 15.95 23.54
C THR A 90 6.42 16.92 24.37
N ALA A 91 6.91 17.24 25.56
CA ALA A 91 6.33 18.26 26.44
C ALA A 91 7.42 18.95 27.27
N LEU A 92 7.06 20.03 27.96
CA LEU A 92 7.89 20.71 28.94
C LEU A 92 7.29 20.55 30.34
N ASN A 93 8.13 20.32 31.35
CA ASN A 93 7.71 20.42 32.75
C ASN A 93 7.75 21.89 33.24
N PRO A 94 7.33 22.19 34.48
CA PRO A 94 7.33 23.56 35.01
C PRO A 94 8.73 24.20 35.11
N GLN A 95 9.79 23.40 35.13
CA GLN A 95 11.18 23.85 35.12
C GLN A 95 11.71 24.13 33.70
N GLY A 96 10.90 23.85 32.66
CA GLY A 96 11.28 24.02 31.26
C GLY A 96 12.10 22.86 30.70
N GLU A 97 12.21 21.74 31.41
CA GLU A 97 12.89 20.55 30.94
C GLU A 97 12.04 19.85 29.87
N LYS A 98 12.69 19.45 28.77
CA LYS A 98 12.03 18.73 27.67
C LYS A 98 11.91 17.25 28.01
N LEU A 99 10.69 16.75 27.94
CA LEU A 99 10.34 15.34 28.01
C LEU A 99 10.01 14.80 26.62
N GLU A 100 10.27 13.51 26.41
CA GLU A 100 10.06 12.84 25.13
C GLU A 100 9.60 11.40 25.34
N ALA A 101 8.63 10.97 24.54
CA ALA A 101 8.15 9.60 24.45
C ALA A 101 7.95 9.23 22.98
N LYS A 102 8.10 7.95 22.66
CA LYS A 102 7.90 7.45 21.30
C LYS A 102 7.16 6.12 21.30
N ASP A 103 6.43 5.86 20.22
CA ASP A 103 5.74 4.60 19.99
C ASP A 103 5.74 4.23 18.50
N THR A 104 5.64 2.94 18.20
CA THR A 104 5.69 2.41 16.84
C THR A 104 4.51 1.48 16.58
N ALA A 105 3.75 1.78 15.52
CA ALA A 105 2.76 0.88 14.97
C ALA A 105 3.29 0.20 13.71
N VAL A 106 3.06 -1.10 13.58
CA VAL A 106 3.47 -1.90 12.42
C VAL A 106 2.25 -2.59 11.83
N LEU A 107 2.10 -2.47 10.51
CA LEU A 107 1.09 -3.16 9.73
C LEU A 107 1.78 -3.98 8.64
N THR A 108 1.60 -5.30 8.68
CA THR A 108 2.12 -6.21 7.66
C THR A 108 1.04 -6.56 6.65
N GLY A 109 1.34 -6.43 5.37
CA GLY A 109 0.51 -6.96 4.29
C GLY A 109 0.64 -8.48 4.18
N ASN A 110 -0.46 -9.14 3.90
CA ASN A 110 -0.55 -10.57 3.58
C ASN A 110 -0.94 -10.81 2.11
N GLU A 111 -0.87 -9.76 1.30
CA GLU A 111 -1.27 -9.79 -0.11
C GLU A 111 -0.30 -10.65 -0.93
N VAL A 112 -0.85 -11.52 -1.76
CA VAL A 112 -0.07 -12.47 -2.58
C VAL A 112 -0.11 -12.01 -4.05
N PRO A 113 1.01 -12.03 -4.78
CA PRO A 113 1.00 -11.82 -6.22
C PRO A 113 0.19 -12.91 -6.91
N TYR A 114 -0.68 -12.53 -7.86
CA TYR A 114 -1.47 -13.51 -8.61
C TYR A 114 -1.62 -13.08 -10.07
N LEU A 115 -1.13 -13.92 -10.98
CA LEU A 115 -1.14 -13.72 -12.41
C LEU A 115 -2.04 -14.76 -13.07
N SER A 116 -3.01 -14.32 -13.85
CA SER A 116 -3.79 -15.19 -14.73
C SER A 116 -3.35 -14.97 -16.18
N ILE A 117 -3.29 -16.04 -16.96
CA ILE A 117 -3.00 -16.01 -18.40
C ILE A 117 -4.10 -16.76 -19.17
N SER A 118 -4.49 -16.22 -20.31
CA SER A 118 -5.36 -16.89 -21.27
C SER A 118 -4.75 -16.81 -22.67
N LYS A 119 -4.95 -17.85 -23.48
CA LYS A 119 -4.54 -17.90 -24.89
C LYS A 119 -5.72 -18.42 -25.71
N THR A 120 -6.07 -17.67 -26.74
CA THR A 120 -7.14 -18.02 -27.68
C THR A 120 -6.65 -17.90 -29.11
N SER A 121 -7.30 -18.60 -30.03
CA SER A 121 -7.08 -18.47 -31.47
C SER A 121 -8.37 -18.01 -32.14
N ASP A 122 -8.23 -17.30 -33.26
CA ASP A 122 -9.36 -16.95 -34.12
C ASP A 122 -9.95 -18.17 -34.84
N LYS A 123 -9.22 -19.30 -34.86
CA LYS A 123 -9.60 -20.54 -35.52
C LYS A 123 -9.37 -21.76 -34.63
N THR A 124 -10.30 -22.71 -34.67
CA THR A 124 -10.18 -24.02 -34.00
C THR A 124 -9.78 -25.16 -34.95
N LYS A 125 -9.75 -24.88 -36.26
CA LYS A 125 -9.36 -25.80 -37.34
C LYS A 125 -8.70 -25.00 -38.46
N PHE A 126 -7.84 -25.65 -39.24
CA PHE A 126 -7.30 -25.16 -40.50
C PHE A 126 -7.60 -26.15 -41.62
N SER A 127 -7.52 -25.70 -42.86
CA SER A 127 -8.01 -26.39 -44.05
C SER A 127 -6.96 -26.58 -45.14
N HIS A 128 -5.87 -25.83 -45.09
CA HIS A 128 -4.76 -25.92 -46.03
C HIS A 128 -3.43 -25.44 -45.40
N LEU A 129 -2.34 -25.82 -46.03
CA LEU A 129 -1.00 -25.34 -45.70
C LEU A 129 -0.88 -23.83 -45.98
N GLY A 130 -0.20 -23.11 -45.09
CA GLY A 130 -0.03 -21.66 -45.20
C GLY A 130 -1.20 -20.83 -44.67
N GLU A 131 -2.23 -21.46 -44.12
CA GLU A 131 -3.36 -20.75 -43.51
C GLU A 131 -2.92 -19.94 -42.26
N GLU A 132 -3.13 -18.62 -42.27
CA GLU A 132 -2.83 -17.74 -41.12
C GLU A 132 -3.82 -18.04 -39.97
N ILE A 133 -3.29 -18.28 -38.76
CA ILE A 133 -4.04 -18.36 -37.50
C ILE A 133 -3.52 -17.24 -36.60
N ARG A 134 -4.43 -16.47 -36.03
CA ARG A 134 -4.11 -15.39 -35.09
C ARG A 134 -4.36 -15.86 -33.68
N PHE A 135 -3.36 -15.69 -32.83
CA PHE A 135 -3.48 -15.93 -31.40
C PHE A 135 -3.62 -14.61 -30.65
N THR A 136 -4.45 -14.64 -29.61
CA THR A 136 -4.53 -13.57 -28.61
C THR A 136 -4.11 -14.16 -27.28
N VAL A 137 -3.07 -13.58 -26.68
CA VAL A 137 -2.65 -13.87 -25.31
C VAL A 137 -3.04 -12.69 -24.45
N GLU A 138 -3.68 -12.98 -23.33
CA GLU A 138 -4.03 -12.01 -22.30
C GLU A 138 -3.38 -12.43 -21.00
N ALA A 139 -2.68 -11.50 -20.35
CA ALA A 139 -2.17 -11.68 -19.01
C ALA A 139 -2.71 -10.58 -18.10
N LYS A 140 -3.14 -10.96 -16.90
CA LYS A 140 -3.77 -10.05 -15.93
C LYS A 140 -3.22 -10.29 -14.53
N ASN A 141 -2.78 -9.22 -13.88
CA ASN A 141 -2.46 -9.25 -12.46
C ASN A 141 -3.76 -9.15 -11.65
N GLN A 142 -4.18 -10.28 -11.10
CA GLN A 142 -5.36 -10.41 -10.25
C GLN A 142 -5.01 -10.27 -8.75
N GLY A 143 -3.73 -10.19 -8.40
CA GLY A 143 -3.26 -9.94 -7.03
C GLY A 143 -3.26 -8.45 -6.68
N ALA A 144 -3.05 -8.15 -5.39
CA ALA A 144 -2.96 -6.76 -4.92
C ALA A 144 -1.54 -6.17 -5.01
N VAL A 145 -0.52 -7.02 -5.15
CA VAL A 145 0.89 -6.62 -5.30
C VAL A 145 1.22 -6.40 -6.78
N THR A 146 1.95 -5.34 -7.10
CA THR A 146 2.45 -5.07 -8.44
C THR A 146 3.47 -6.12 -8.89
N LEU A 147 3.30 -6.66 -10.11
CA LEU A 147 4.24 -7.64 -10.67
C LEU A 147 5.32 -6.92 -11.49
N ASN A 148 6.58 -7.26 -11.24
CA ASN A 148 7.74 -6.71 -11.95
C ASN A 148 8.35 -7.77 -12.88
N LYS A 149 8.93 -7.33 -14.00
CA LYS A 149 9.66 -8.19 -14.96
C LYS A 149 8.83 -9.40 -15.42
N VAL A 150 7.56 -9.16 -15.77
CA VAL A 150 6.68 -10.22 -16.28
C VAL A 150 7.15 -10.59 -17.70
N LEU A 151 7.53 -11.85 -17.87
CA LEU A 151 7.90 -12.45 -19.15
C LEU A 151 6.80 -13.43 -19.57
N LEU A 152 6.19 -13.17 -20.73
CA LEU A 152 5.30 -14.12 -21.38
C LEU A 152 6.05 -14.76 -22.54
N THR A 153 6.29 -16.05 -22.43
CA THR A 153 6.93 -16.86 -23.47
C THR A 153 5.92 -17.83 -24.04
N ASP A 154 5.84 -17.83 -25.37
CA ASP A 154 5.07 -18.80 -26.12
C ASP A 154 6.02 -19.76 -26.83
N LEU A 155 5.87 -21.05 -26.59
CA LEU A 155 6.74 -22.06 -27.19
C LEU A 155 6.36 -22.39 -28.64
N LEU A 156 5.29 -21.80 -29.18
CA LEU A 156 4.94 -21.96 -30.58
C LEU A 156 6.00 -21.25 -31.45
N PRO A 157 6.71 -21.98 -32.33
CA PRO A 157 7.71 -21.39 -33.21
C PRO A 157 7.10 -20.24 -34.01
N HIS A 158 7.84 -19.14 -34.15
CA HIS A 158 7.42 -17.92 -34.85
C HIS A 158 6.32 -17.07 -34.18
N LEU A 159 5.97 -17.33 -32.91
CA LEU A 159 5.32 -16.36 -32.04
C LEU A 159 6.38 -15.52 -31.30
N TYR A 160 6.20 -14.21 -31.22
CA TYR A 160 7.13 -13.31 -30.53
C TYR A 160 6.89 -13.29 -29.02
N ASP A 161 7.96 -13.35 -28.22
CA ASP A 161 7.91 -13.10 -26.78
C ASP A 161 7.38 -11.69 -26.48
N VAL A 162 6.59 -11.54 -25.42
CA VAL A 162 6.20 -10.22 -24.89
C VAL A 162 6.82 -10.01 -23.52
N LYS A 163 7.62 -8.95 -23.44
CA LYS A 163 8.32 -8.53 -22.22
C LYS A 163 7.65 -7.30 -21.66
N LEU A 164 7.27 -7.37 -20.38
CA LEU A 164 6.69 -6.26 -19.65
C LEU A 164 7.59 -5.91 -18.48
N SER A 165 7.94 -4.64 -18.38
CA SER A 165 8.68 -4.13 -17.23
C SER A 165 7.82 -4.15 -15.96
N LEU A 166 6.51 -3.93 -16.08
CA LEU A 166 5.57 -3.77 -14.97
C LEU A 166 4.15 -4.22 -15.34
N LEU A 167 3.44 -4.88 -14.41
CA LEU A 167 2.00 -5.13 -14.48
C LEU A 167 1.35 -4.77 -13.12
N THR A 168 0.72 -3.60 -13.06
CA THR A 168 0.05 -3.07 -11.86
C THR A 168 -1.18 -3.90 -11.47
N LYS A 169 -1.68 -3.74 -10.24
CA LYS A 169 -2.94 -4.37 -9.81
C LYS A 169 -4.07 -4.07 -10.81
N GLY A 170 -4.73 -5.12 -11.29
CA GLY A 170 -5.80 -5.00 -12.29
C GLY A 170 -5.31 -4.61 -13.69
N GLY A 171 -4.00 -4.40 -13.88
CA GLY A 171 -3.38 -4.19 -15.18
C GLY A 171 -3.54 -5.43 -16.06
N GLU A 172 -3.81 -5.17 -17.33
CA GLU A 172 -3.99 -6.17 -18.38
C GLU A 172 -3.00 -5.90 -19.50
N VAL A 173 -2.45 -6.97 -20.07
CA VAL A 173 -1.74 -6.88 -21.35
C VAL A 173 -2.41 -7.78 -22.35
N LEU A 174 -2.79 -7.16 -23.46
CA LEU A 174 -3.37 -7.78 -24.62
C LEU A 174 -2.33 -7.73 -25.73
N THR A 175 -1.84 -8.89 -26.14
CA THR A 175 -1.01 -8.99 -27.33
C THR A 175 -1.95 -9.31 -28.49
N LYS A 176 -2.40 -8.27 -29.21
CA LYS A 176 -3.25 -8.43 -30.38
C LYS A 176 -2.36 -8.66 -31.62
N ASP A 177 -2.77 -9.59 -32.48
CA ASP A 177 -2.17 -9.85 -33.80
C ASP A 177 -0.74 -10.42 -33.77
N ILE A 178 -0.43 -11.36 -32.87
CA ILE A 178 0.79 -12.17 -33.06
C ILE A 178 0.51 -13.18 -34.18
N LYS A 179 1.06 -12.89 -35.37
CA LYS A 179 0.99 -13.76 -36.54
C LYS A 179 1.97 -14.91 -36.39
N ASN A 180 1.55 -16.12 -36.75
CA ASN A 180 2.49 -17.23 -36.91
C ASN A 180 3.32 -17.02 -38.19
N GLY A 181 4.65 -17.18 -38.09
CA GLY A 181 5.48 -17.57 -39.23
C GLY A 181 5.19 -19.02 -39.63
N GLU A 182 5.48 -19.36 -40.89
CA GLU A 182 5.06 -20.58 -41.59
C GLU A 182 5.07 -21.88 -40.76
N VAL A 183 3.99 -22.66 -40.90
CA VAL A 183 3.91 -24.04 -40.40
C VAL A 183 4.53 -24.97 -41.45
N THR A 184 5.66 -25.59 -41.14
CA THR A 184 6.20 -26.70 -41.94
C THR A 184 5.64 -28.02 -41.42
N LEU A 185 4.88 -28.74 -42.26
CA LEU A 185 4.55 -30.15 -41.97
C LEU A 185 5.79 -31.00 -42.23
N LEU A 186 6.23 -31.76 -41.23
CA LEU A 186 7.10 -32.90 -41.47
C LEU A 186 6.22 -34.04 -42.02
N SER A 187 6.67 -34.58 -43.15
CA SER A 187 6.06 -35.67 -43.92
C SER A 187 5.78 -36.92 -43.10
#